data_AF-A0A1C8JI14-F1
#
_entry.id   AF-A0A1C8JI14-F1
#
_cell.length_a   1.000
_cell.length_b   1.000
_cell.length_c   1.000
_cell.angle_alpha   90.00
_cell.angle_beta   90.00
_cell.angle_gamma   90.00
#
_symmetry.space_group_name_H-M   'P 1'
#
loop_
_entity.id
_entity.type
_entity.pdbx_description
1 polymer ?
#
loop_
_entity_poly.entity_id
_entity_poly.type
_entity_poly.pdbx_seq_one_letter_code
_entity_poly.pdbx_strand_id
1 'polypeptide(L)'
;FGPLITAGIFSATLSSALASLVSAPKVFQALCKDNIFKGLQFFAKGYGKNNEPLRGYFLTFLIAMAFILIAELNVIAPIISNFFLASYALINFSCFHASYAKSPGWRPAYGIYNMWVSLFGAIL
;
A
#
# COMPACT_ATOMS: atom_id res chain seq x y z
N PHE A 1 20.03 -25.12 16.00
CA PHE A 1 19.68 -23.78 15.49
C PHE A 1 18.81 -23.79 14.23
N GLY A 2 18.89 -24.79 13.33
CA GLY A 2 18.05 -24.86 12.11
C GLY A 2 16.52 -24.76 12.31
N PRO A 3 15.90 -25.54 13.22
CA PRO A 3 14.44 -25.50 13.41
C PRO A 3 13.90 -24.14 13.88
N LEU A 4 14.69 -23.42 14.68
CA LEU A 4 14.32 -22.09 15.19
C LEU A 4 14.35 -21.04 14.08
N ILE A 5 15.32 -21.11 13.17
CA ILE A 5 15.40 -20.22 11.99
C ILE A 5 14.21 -20.47 11.07
N THR A 6 13.88 -21.74 10.78
CA THR A 6 12.73 -22.07 9.94
C THR A 6 11.41 -21.59 10.56
N ALA A 7 11.22 -21.78 11.87
CA ALA A 7 10.06 -21.25 12.58
C ALA A 7 9.97 -19.71 12.48
N GLY A 8 11.10 -19.02 12.56
CA GLY A 8 11.19 -17.57 12.35
C GLY A 8 10.77 -17.14 10.95
N ILE A 9 11.20 -17.86 9.91
CA ILE A 9 10.83 -17.58 8.52
C ILE A 9 9.31 -17.73 8.31
N PHE A 10 8.72 -18.81 8.82
CA PHE A 10 7.26 -19.00 8.76
C PHE A 10 6.51 -17.88 9.48
N SER A 11 6.95 -17.51 10.68
CA SER A 11 6.34 -16.41 11.44
C SER A 11 6.42 -15.08 10.69
N ALA A 12 7.59 -14.73 10.17
CA ALA A 12 7.81 -13.46 9.46
C ALA A 12 7.00 -13.36 8.16
N THR A 13 6.97 -14.45 7.38
CA THR A 13 6.25 -14.48 6.10
C THR A 13 4.74 -14.46 6.29
N LEU A 14 4.19 -15.27 7.21
CA LEU A 14 2.75 -15.31 7.49
C LEU A 14 2.25 -13.99 8.09
N SER A 15 3.00 -13.42 9.03
CA SER A 15 2.64 -12.14 9.66
C SER A 15 2.58 -11.01 8.64
N SER A 16 3.61 -10.88 7.79
CA SER A 16 3.67 -9.85 6.76
C SER A 16 2.58 -10.02 5.70
N ALA A 17 2.30 -11.27 5.30
CA ALA A 17 1.24 -11.59 4.35
C ALA A 17 -0.16 -11.25 4.89
N LEU A 18 -0.45 -11.60 6.15
CA LEU A 18 -1.71 -11.27 6.80
C LEU A 18 -1.91 -9.76 6.95
N ALA A 19 -0.87 -9.04 7.37
CA ALA A 19 -0.92 -7.58 7.47
C ALA A 19 -1.23 -6.92 6.11
N SER A 20 -0.63 -7.43 5.02
CA SER A 20 -0.87 -6.94 3.66
C SER A 20 -2.28 -7.28 3.17
N LEU A 21 -2.75 -8.50 3.45
CA LEU A 21 -4.09 -8.97 3.06
C LEU A 21 -5.21 -8.17 3.73
N VAL A 22 -5.01 -7.71 4.97
CA VAL A 22 -6.00 -6.90 5.70
C VAL A 22 -5.91 -5.41 5.33
N SER A 23 -4.71 -4.88 5.11
CA SER A 23 -4.52 -3.46 4.83
C SER A 23 -4.97 -3.05 3.42
N ALA A 24 -4.62 -3.82 2.38
CA ALA A 24 -4.92 -3.44 1.00
C ALA A 24 -6.41 -3.26 0.70
N PRO A 25 -7.33 -4.19 1.08
CA PRO A 25 -8.77 -4.01 0.87
C PRO A 25 -9.35 -2.81 1.62
N LYS A 26 -8.82 -2.49 2.82
CA LYS A 26 -9.29 -1.37 3.64
C LYS A 26 -8.90 -0.03 3.01
N VAL A 27 -7.66 0.10 2.54
CA VAL A 27 -7.20 1.28 1.79
C VAL A 27 -8.02 1.43 0.51
N PHE A 28 -8.24 0.35 -0.23
CA PHE A 28 -9.02 0.38 -1.47
C PHE A 28 -10.50 0.76 -1.22
N GLN A 29 -11.10 0.25 -0.15
CA GLN A 29 -12.45 0.61 0.25
C GLN A 29 -12.55 2.10 0.63
N ALA A 30 -11.58 2.63 1.38
CA ALA A 30 -11.54 4.05 1.73
C ALA A 30 -11.47 4.92 0.48
N LEU A 31 -10.57 4.57 -0.46
CA LEU A 31 -10.47 5.25 -1.75
C LEU A 31 -11.79 5.23 -2.54
N CYS A 32 -12.50 4.09 -2.54
CA CYS A 32 -13.77 3.97 -3.25
C CYS A 32 -14.91 4.74 -2.56
N LYS A 33 -14.85 4.92 -1.23
CA LYS A 33 -15.81 5.74 -0.47
C LYS A 33 -15.67 7.22 -0.75
N ASP A 34 -14.46 7.68 -1.08
CA ASP A 34 -14.18 9.07 -1.44
C ASP A 34 -14.76 9.46 -2.82
N ASN A 35 -15.36 8.51 -3.55
CA ASN A 35 -16.04 8.73 -4.84
C ASN A 35 -15.19 9.40 -5.93
N ILE A 36 -13.85 9.33 -5.79
CA ILE A 36 -12.89 9.86 -6.76
C ILE A 36 -13.07 9.18 -8.13
N PHE A 37 -13.28 7.87 -8.12
CA PHE A 37 -13.54 7.08 -9.31
C PHE A 37 -14.97 6.51 -9.29
N LYS A 38 -15.90 7.13 -10.04
CA LYS A 38 -17.31 6.73 -10.10
C LYS A 38 -17.50 5.25 -10.49
N GLY A 39 -16.62 4.69 -11.30
CA GLY A 39 -16.68 3.27 -11.71
C GLY A 39 -16.31 2.27 -10.61
N LEU A 40 -15.61 2.69 -9.55
CA LEU A 40 -15.13 1.81 -8.48
C LEU A 40 -16.01 1.83 -7.22
N GLN A 41 -17.12 2.58 -7.23
CA GLN A 41 -18.06 2.67 -6.11
C GLN A 41 -18.62 1.31 -5.68
N PHE A 42 -18.62 0.32 -6.57
CA PHE A 42 -18.99 -1.05 -6.24
C PHE A 42 -18.18 -1.63 -5.07
N PHE A 43 -16.90 -1.27 -4.93
CA PHE A 43 -16.03 -1.76 -3.86
C PHE A 43 -16.12 -0.94 -2.56
N ALA A 44 -16.80 0.21 -2.57
CA ALA A 44 -17.00 1.04 -1.38
C ALA A 44 -17.93 0.39 -0.33
N LYS A 45 -18.78 -0.56 -0.76
CA LYS A 45 -19.76 -1.23 0.09
C LYS A 45 -19.08 -2.13 1.13
N GLY A 46 -19.15 -1.73 2.39
CA GLY A 46 -18.77 -2.54 3.54
C GLY A 46 -19.89 -3.50 3.96
N TYR A 47 -19.51 -4.62 4.57
CA TYR A 47 -20.44 -5.65 5.04
C TYR A 47 -20.24 -5.93 6.54
N GLY A 48 -21.34 -6.26 7.23
CA GLY A 48 -21.34 -6.58 8.66
C GLY A 48 -21.17 -5.36 9.59
N LYS A 49 -21.11 -5.61 10.90
CA LYS A 49 -20.96 -4.56 11.93
C LYS A 49 -19.66 -3.75 11.81
N ASN A 50 -18.60 -4.36 11.27
CA ASN A 50 -17.28 -3.75 11.16
C ASN A 50 -17.00 -3.10 9.79
N ASN A 51 -18.01 -3.01 8.90
CA ASN A 51 -17.86 -2.46 7.54
C ASN A 51 -16.77 -3.15 6.71
N GLU A 52 -16.58 -4.45 6.87
CA GLU A 52 -15.49 -5.19 6.22
C GLU A 52 -15.66 -5.22 4.69
N PRO A 53 -14.61 -4.93 3.91
CA PRO A 53 -14.65 -4.88 2.45
C PRO A 53 -14.59 -6.26 1.82
N LEU A 54 -15.63 -7.09 1.95
CA LEU A 54 -15.67 -8.45 1.37
C LEU A 54 -15.32 -8.49 -0.12
N ARG A 55 -15.82 -7.53 -0.90
CA ARG A 55 -15.52 -7.40 -2.33
C ARG A 55 -14.04 -7.07 -2.58
N GLY A 56 -13.45 -6.24 -1.71
CA GLY A 56 -12.04 -5.91 -1.74
C GLY A 56 -11.16 -7.12 -1.39
N TYR A 57 -11.53 -7.90 -0.36
CA TYR A 57 -10.82 -9.14 -0.03
C TYR A 57 -10.82 -10.13 -1.19
N PHE A 58 -11.96 -10.30 -1.87
CA PHE A 58 -12.05 -11.18 -3.03
C PHE A 58 -11.17 -10.70 -4.19
N LEU A 59 -11.16 -9.40 -4.47
CA LEU A 59 -10.28 -8.80 -5.48
C LEU A 59 -8.80 -9.03 -5.15
N THR A 60 -8.39 -8.73 -3.90
CA THR A 60 -7.01 -8.94 -3.45
C THR A 60 -6.63 -10.41 -3.51
N PHE A 61 -7.55 -11.32 -3.16
CA PHE A 61 -7.31 -12.77 -3.27
C PHE A 61 -7.09 -13.21 -4.71
N LEU A 62 -7.92 -12.75 -5.67
CA LEU A 62 -7.75 -13.08 -7.08
C LEU A 62 -6.41 -12.56 -7.63
N ILE A 63 -6.04 -11.32 -7.29
CA ILE A 63 -4.77 -10.73 -7.70
C ILE A 63 -3.60 -11.50 -7.10
N ALA A 64 -3.65 -11.79 -5.80
CA ALA A 64 -2.62 -12.58 -5.12
C ALA A 64 -2.47 -13.97 -5.74
N MET A 65 -3.57 -14.65 -6.04
CA MET A 65 -3.58 -15.95 -6.71
C MET A 65 -2.90 -15.89 -8.07
N ALA A 66 -3.20 -14.87 -8.88
CA ALA A 66 -2.57 -14.68 -10.19
C ALA A 66 -1.03 -14.54 -10.09
N PHE A 67 -0.52 -13.82 -9.09
CA PHE A 67 0.92 -13.73 -8.85
C PHE A 67 1.53 -15.01 -8.27
N ILE A 68 0.82 -15.73 -7.41
CA ILE A 68 1.29 -17.01 -6.85
C ILE A 68 1.46 -18.07 -7.95
N LEU A 69 0.60 -18.08 -8.97
CA LEU A 69 0.67 -19.01 -10.10
C LEU A 69 1.94 -18.90 -10.94
N ILE A 70 2.65 -17.75 -10.88
CA ILE A 70 3.95 -17.57 -11.54
C ILE A 70 5.01 -18.48 -10.90
N ALA A 71 4.86 -18.82 -9.61
CA ALA A 71 5.73 -19.71 -8.83
C ALA A 71 7.24 -19.34 -8.81
N GLU A 72 7.61 -18.14 -9.27
CA GLU A 72 8.98 -17.64 -9.31
C GLU A 72 9.14 -16.33 -8.54
N LEU A 73 9.68 -16.42 -7.32
CA LEU A 73 9.85 -15.26 -6.44
C LEU A 73 10.75 -14.18 -7.05
N ASN A 74 11.78 -14.58 -7.81
CA ASN A 74 12.73 -13.65 -8.43
C ASN A 74 12.08 -12.76 -9.50
N VAL A 75 10.96 -13.18 -10.08
CA VAL A 75 10.17 -12.37 -11.02
C VAL A 75 9.16 -11.49 -10.28
N ILE A 76 8.59 -11.98 -9.19
CA ILE A 76 7.60 -11.25 -8.39
C ILE A 76 8.26 -10.10 -7.61
N ALA A 77 9.45 -10.33 -7.05
CA ALA A 77 10.19 -9.35 -6.25
C ALA A 77 10.39 -7.99 -6.96
N PRO A 78 10.92 -7.90 -8.19
CA PRO A 78 11.10 -6.62 -8.87
C PRO A 78 9.78 -5.92 -9.19
N ILE A 79 8.69 -6.67 -9.43
CA ILE A 79 7.36 -6.09 -9.65
C ILE A 79 6.87 -5.39 -8.39
N ILE A 80 6.96 -6.07 -7.25
CA ILE A 80 6.59 -5.50 -5.94
C ILE A 80 7.45 -4.26 -5.65
N SER A 81 8.77 -4.38 -5.79
CA SER A 81 9.70 -3.27 -5.58
C SER A 81 9.35 -2.05 -6.43
N ASN A 82 8.99 -2.25 -7.71
CA ASN A 82 8.59 -1.16 -8.59
C ASN A 82 7.31 -0.44 -8.12
N PHE A 83 6.27 -1.18 -7.70
CA PHE A 83 5.04 -0.57 -7.18
C PHE A 83 5.27 0.19 -5.85
N PHE A 84 6.12 -0.34 -4.97
CA PHE A 84 6.47 0.35 -3.72
C PHE A 84 7.30 1.60 -3.99
N LEU A 85 8.31 1.53 -4.87
CA LEU A 85 9.11 2.69 -5.28
C LEU A 85 8.24 3.77 -5.92
N ALA A 86 7.34 3.41 -6.83
CA ALA A 86 6.41 4.36 -7.42
C ALA A 86 5.51 5.03 -6.37
N SER A 87 5.01 4.27 -5.39
CA SER A 87 4.21 4.80 -4.29
C SER A 87 5.02 5.75 -3.40
N TYR A 88 6.27 5.40 -3.06
CA TYR A 88 7.15 6.26 -2.28
C TYR A 88 7.50 7.54 -3.03
N ALA A 89 7.82 7.45 -4.32
CA ALA A 89 8.09 8.59 -5.17
C ALA A 89 6.88 9.53 -5.25
N LEU A 90 5.67 8.99 -5.45
CA LEU A 90 4.42 9.77 -5.50
C LEU A 90 4.12 10.47 -4.17
N ILE A 91 4.32 9.80 -3.03
CA ILE A 91 4.12 10.39 -1.70
C ILE A 91 5.12 11.53 -1.47
N ASN A 92 6.41 11.26 -1.72
CA ASN A 92 7.48 12.24 -1.56
C ASN A 92 7.29 13.46 -2.47
N PHE A 93 6.92 13.24 -3.74
CA PHE A 93 6.61 14.31 -4.68
C PHE A 93 5.37 15.10 -4.26
N SER A 94 4.32 14.44 -3.78
CA SER A 94 3.10 15.12 -3.30
C SER A 94 3.40 16.04 -2.11
N CYS A 95 4.25 15.60 -1.17
CA CYS A 95 4.73 16.42 -0.06
C CYS A 95 5.56 17.63 -0.53
N PHE A 96 6.46 17.43 -1.50
CA PHE A 96 7.23 18.54 -2.11
C PHE A 96 6.30 19.54 -2.79
N HIS A 97 5.39 19.06 -3.64
CA HIS A 97 4.47 19.88 -4.41
C HIS A 97 3.53 20.68 -3.49
N ALA A 98 3.00 20.06 -2.42
CA ALA A 98 2.15 20.75 -1.45
C ALA A 98 2.90 21.87 -0.70
N SER A 99 4.17 21.64 -0.35
CA SER A 99 5.06 22.67 0.23
C SER A 99 5.38 23.79 -0.77
N TYR A 100 5.68 23.44 -2.01
CA TYR A 100 6.06 24.39 -3.05
C TYR A 100 4.89 25.28 -3.46
N ALA A 101 3.70 24.68 -3.64
CA ALA A 101 2.47 25.39 -3.98
C ALA A 101 1.84 26.16 -2.81
N LYS A 102 2.41 26.06 -1.60
CA LYS A 102 1.89 26.70 -0.38
C LYS A 102 0.40 26.39 -0.16
N SER A 103 0.03 25.12 -0.29
CA SER A 103 -1.37 24.68 -0.14
C SER A 103 -1.97 25.13 1.19
N PRO A 104 -3.21 25.67 1.23
CA PRO A 104 -3.79 26.31 2.42
C PRO A 104 -3.81 25.45 3.69
N GLY A 105 -3.96 24.13 3.54
CA GLY A 105 -3.97 23.16 4.64
C GLY A 105 -2.62 22.52 4.97
N TRP A 106 -1.54 22.84 4.25
CA TRP A 106 -0.26 22.18 4.39
C TRP A 106 0.64 22.90 5.41
N ARG A 107 0.78 22.33 6.61
CA ARG A 107 1.61 22.85 7.72
C ARG A 107 2.34 21.71 8.46
N PRO A 108 3.41 21.14 7.87
CA PRO A 108 4.16 20.06 8.50
C PRO A 108 4.82 20.55 9.80
N ALA A 109 4.47 19.91 10.92
CA ALA A 109 4.98 20.28 12.26
C ALA A 109 6.23 19.46 12.67
N TYR A 110 6.67 18.52 11.82
CA TYR A 110 7.80 17.66 12.13
C TYR A 110 9.13 18.41 11.99
N GLY A 111 9.95 18.42 13.05
CA GLY A 111 11.12 19.29 13.16
C GLY A 111 12.26 19.05 12.15
N ILE A 112 12.30 17.89 11.50
CA ILE A 112 13.33 17.53 10.50
C ILE A 112 12.74 17.54 9.08
N TYR A 113 11.47 17.93 8.92
CA TYR A 113 10.85 17.99 7.60
C TYR A 113 11.49 19.09 6.75
N ASN A 114 11.87 18.74 5.51
CA ASN A 114 12.37 19.68 4.52
C ASN A 114 11.84 19.29 3.13
N MET A 115 11.26 20.26 2.40
CA MET A 115 10.69 20.03 1.08
C MET A 115 11.72 19.46 0.08
N TRP A 116 12.97 19.90 0.15
CA TRP A 116 14.04 19.47 -0.76
C TRP A 116 14.46 18.02 -0.51
N VAL A 117 14.37 17.56 0.75
CA VAL A 117 14.60 16.15 1.10
C VAL A 117 13.48 15.28 0.53
N SER A 118 12.23 15.77 0.56
CA SER A 118 11.13 15.09 -0.12
C SER A 118 11.31 15.05 -1.64
N LEU A 119 11.79 16.14 -2.27
CA LEU A 119 12.09 16.12 -3.71
C LEU A 119 13.21 15.12 -4.05
N PHE A 120 14.29 15.13 -3.27
CA PHE A 120 15.41 14.20 -3.46
C PHE A 120 14.93 12.75 -3.35
N GLY A 121 14.15 12.44 -2.31
CA GLY A 121 13.57 11.10 -2.12
C GLY A 121 12.50 10.70 -3.15
N ALA A 122 12.02 11.63 -3.99
CA ALA A 122 11.12 11.30 -5.10
C ALA A 122 11.86 10.97 -6.40
N ILE A 123 13.08 11.50 -6.56
CA ILE A 123 13.92 11.30 -7.75
C ILE A 123 14.81 10.06 -7.62
N LEU A 124 15.18 9.70 -6.37
CA LEU A 124 15.98 8.52 -6.03
C LEU A 124 15.25 7.21 -6.35
#